data_AF-A0A838QY09-F1
#
_entry.id   AF-A0A838QY09-F1
#
_cell.length_a   1.000
_cell.length_b   1.000
_cell.length_c   1.000
_cell.angle_alpha   90.00
_cell.angle_beta   90.00
_cell.angle_gamma   90.00
#
_symmetry.space_group_name_H-M   'P 1'
#
loop_
_entity.id
_entity.type
_entity.pdbx_description
1 polymer ?
#
loop_
_entity_poly.entity_id
_entity_poly.type
_entity_poly.pdbx_seq_one_letter_code
_entity_poly.pdbx_strand_id
1 'polypeptide(L)'
;MPSHKRKPAAKAAPRATSKKAASGKITVVNRAKASGAVSVLALRQGFGVSRKVFSRLSQFSERAIADWEAGESLGGASRQRMTELERLHDSLATVIEPDFLGEWLQSPNDAFGGLKPLEVIERGQVDRIWRMIYLLEAGVPS
;
A
#
# COMPACT_ATOMS: atom_id res chain seq x y z
N MET A 1 -23.76 -73.90 -13.86
CA MET A 1 -24.61 -72.89 -14.54
C MET A 1 -24.13 -71.49 -14.16
N PRO A 2 -24.31 -70.45 -15.01
CA PRO A 2 -23.36 -69.32 -15.08
C PRO A 2 -23.90 -67.93 -14.69
N SER A 3 -22.97 -66.96 -14.57
CA SER A 3 -23.21 -65.48 -14.62
C SER A 3 -23.96 -64.88 -13.41
N HIS A 4 -23.80 -63.62 -12.95
CA HIS A 4 -23.12 -62.37 -13.37
C HIS A 4 -23.08 -61.39 -12.14
N LYS A 5 -22.50 -60.16 -12.06
CA LYS A 5 -21.67 -59.27 -12.92
C LYS A 5 -20.92 -58.22 -12.04
N ARG A 6 -19.64 -57.91 -12.39
CA ARG A 6 -18.91 -56.60 -12.30
C ARG A 6 -18.88 -55.73 -11.00
N LYS A 7 -17.69 -55.66 -10.37
CA LYS A 7 -16.78 -54.49 -10.11
C LYS A 7 -17.23 -53.04 -10.50
N PRO A 8 -16.58 -51.95 -10.01
CA PRO A 8 -15.66 -51.78 -8.84
C PRO A 8 -15.84 -50.46 -8.03
N ALA A 9 -15.06 -50.26 -6.95
CA ALA A 9 -14.66 -48.92 -6.47
C ALA A 9 -13.30 -48.93 -5.72
N ALA A 10 -12.51 -47.87 -5.93
CA ALA A 10 -11.39 -47.44 -5.08
C ALA A 10 -11.76 -46.03 -4.51
N LYS A 11 -10.98 -45.29 -3.71
CA LYS A 11 -9.53 -45.27 -3.44
C LYS A 11 -9.31 -44.53 -2.09
N ALA A 12 -8.19 -44.77 -1.40
CA ALA A 12 -7.89 -44.11 -0.13
C ALA A 12 -7.57 -42.61 -0.27
N ALA A 13 -7.87 -41.82 0.78
CA ALA A 13 -7.49 -40.42 0.91
C ALA A 13 -7.09 -40.08 2.36
N PRO A 14 -5.84 -39.67 2.64
CA PRO A 14 -5.40 -39.25 3.98
C PRO A 14 -5.14 -37.74 4.07
N ARG A 15 -5.65 -37.06 5.11
CA ARG A 15 -5.06 -35.83 5.68
C ARG A 15 -5.79 -35.34 6.93
N ALA A 16 -5.13 -35.44 8.09
CA ALA A 16 -5.46 -34.69 9.30
C ALA A 16 -4.22 -34.60 10.21
N THR A 17 -3.34 -33.62 9.96
CA THR A 17 -2.16 -33.35 10.79
C THR A 17 -1.99 -31.84 10.98
N SER A 18 -2.49 -31.33 12.10
CA SER A 18 -2.28 -29.95 12.53
C SER A 18 -0.83 -29.72 12.94
N LYS A 19 -0.19 -28.66 12.45
CA LYS A 19 0.87 -27.98 13.20
C LYS A 19 0.95 -26.49 12.86
N LYS A 20 0.93 -25.68 13.92
CA LYS A 20 1.04 -24.23 13.93
C LYS A 20 2.51 -23.84 13.71
N ALA A 21 2.80 -23.00 12.72
CA ALA A 21 4.13 -22.46 12.45
C ALA A 21 4.07 -20.93 12.40
N ALA A 22 5.16 -20.27 12.83
CA ALA A 22 5.13 -18.84 13.14
C ALA A 22 4.90 -17.93 11.93
N SER A 23 4.14 -16.85 12.14
CA SER A 23 4.14 -15.70 11.23
C SER A 23 5.47 -14.97 11.35
N GLY A 24 6.42 -15.29 10.48
CA GLY A 24 7.68 -14.55 10.38
C GLY A 24 7.43 -13.17 9.78
N LYS A 25 7.51 -12.12 10.60
CA LYS A 25 7.47 -10.72 10.13
C LYS A 25 8.64 -10.51 9.16
N ILE A 26 8.38 -10.40 7.86
CA ILE A 26 9.44 -10.30 6.85
C ILE A 26 9.95 -8.85 6.81
N THR A 27 11.14 -8.62 7.35
CA THR A 27 11.81 -7.30 7.37
C THR A 27 12.36 -6.92 5.99
N VAL A 28 11.47 -6.59 5.04
CA VAL A 28 11.85 -6.17 3.67
C VAL A 28 12.17 -4.66 3.59
N VAL A 29 11.88 -3.89 4.64
CA VAL A 29 12.00 -2.42 4.65
C VAL A 29 13.38 -1.83 4.36
N ASN A 30 14.48 -2.59 4.53
CA ASN A 30 15.84 -2.01 4.56
C ASN A 30 16.78 -2.39 3.40
N ARG A 31 16.28 -2.95 2.27
CA ARG A 31 17.13 -3.23 1.09
C ARG A 31 17.02 -2.19 -0.03
N ALA A 32 15.87 -1.54 -0.20
CA ALA A 32 15.68 -0.52 -1.25
C ALA A 32 16.45 0.78 -0.98
N LYS A 33 16.57 1.19 0.30
CA LYS A 33 17.21 2.46 0.69
C LYS A 33 18.72 2.53 0.35
N ALA A 34 19.35 1.40 0.05
CA ALA A 34 20.77 1.31 -0.33
C ALA A 34 21.07 1.60 -1.81
N SER A 35 20.07 1.64 -2.70
CA SER A 35 20.26 1.87 -4.15
C SER A 35 19.71 3.20 -4.66
N GLY A 36 19.11 4.02 -3.79
CA GLY A 36 18.45 5.28 -4.17
C GLY A 36 17.23 5.10 -5.10
N ALA A 37 16.75 3.86 -5.29
CA ALA A 37 15.64 3.55 -6.15
C ALA A 37 14.34 3.36 -5.34
N VAL A 38 13.38 4.27 -5.52
CA VAL A 38 12.09 4.21 -4.84
C VAL A 38 11.38 2.90 -5.14
N SER A 39 11.07 2.12 -4.11
CA SER A 39 10.33 0.87 -4.24
C SER A 39 8.83 1.14 -4.11
N VAL A 40 8.11 1.06 -5.22
CA VAL A 40 6.65 1.31 -5.28
C VAL A 40 5.88 0.43 -4.29
N LEU A 41 6.29 -0.84 -4.15
CA LEU A 41 5.70 -1.77 -3.18
C LEU A 41 5.93 -1.31 -1.73
N ALA A 42 7.17 -0.94 -1.38
CA ALA A 42 7.49 -0.47 -0.03
C ALA A 42 6.76 0.85 0.30
N LEU A 43 6.73 1.78 -0.65
CA LEU A 43 6.05 3.07 -0.51
C LEU A 43 4.53 2.90 -0.30
N ARG A 44 3.87 2.06 -1.12
CA ARG A 44 2.44 1.77 -0.94
C ARG A 44 2.15 1.11 0.40
N GLN A 45 3.04 0.22 0.87
CA GLN A 45 2.89 -0.41 2.18
C GLN A 45 3.16 0.57 3.34
N GLY A 46 4.07 1.52 3.19
CA GLY A 46 4.28 2.60 4.15
C GLY A 46 3.06 3.49 4.33
N PHE A 47 2.32 3.77 3.25
CA PHE A 47 1.04 4.48 3.32
C PHE A 47 -0.12 3.64 3.91
N GLY A 48 0.05 2.33 4.13
CA GLY A 48 -1.02 1.45 4.63
C GLY A 48 -2.17 1.19 3.63
N VAL A 49 -2.05 1.58 2.36
CA VAL A 49 -3.18 1.61 1.41
C VAL A 49 -3.23 0.46 0.40
N SER A 50 -4.45 0.17 -0.08
CA SER A 50 -4.68 -0.73 -1.21
C SER A 50 -4.17 -0.15 -2.53
N ARG A 51 -3.93 -1.01 -3.54
CA ARG A 51 -3.46 -0.57 -4.87
C ARG A 51 -4.42 0.42 -5.54
N LYS A 52 -5.73 0.26 -5.35
CA LYS A 52 -6.81 1.16 -5.81
C LYS A 52 -6.84 2.53 -5.14
N VAL A 53 -6.29 2.66 -3.93
CA VAL A 53 -6.15 3.95 -3.26
C VAL A 53 -4.81 4.59 -3.64
N PHE A 54 -3.76 3.78 -3.82
CA PHE A 54 -2.46 4.26 -4.29
C PHE A 54 -2.49 4.76 -5.74
N SER A 55 -3.29 4.16 -6.63
CA SER A 55 -3.51 4.63 -8.01
C SER A 55 -4.10 6.03 -8.05
N ARG A 56 -5.07 6.31 -7.18
CA ARG A 56 -5.65 7.65 -6.96
C ARG A 56 -4.60 8.63 -6.44
N LEU A 57 -3.87 8.24 -5.39
CA LEU A 57 -2.82 9.06 -4.75
C LEU A 57 -1.68 9.43 -5.72
N SER A 58 -1.24 8.48 -6.54
CA SER A 58 -0.14 8.64 -7.50
C SER A 58 -0.57 9.15 -8.87
N GLN A 59 -1.87 9.18 -9.16
CA GLN A 59 -2.45 9.52 -10.47
C GLN A 59 -1.98 8.58 -11.61
N PHE A 60 -1.72 7.30 -11.29
CA PHE A 60 -1.34 6.26 -12.26
C PHE A 60 -2.31 5.08 -12.20
N SER A 61 -2.39 4.26 -13.25
CA SER A 61 -3.28 3.10 -13.27
C SER A 61 -2.85 2.01 -12.28
N GLU A 62 -3.81 1.26 -11.74
CA GLU A 62 -3.52 0.09 -10.88
C GLU A 62 -2.66 -0.95 -11.61
N ARG A 63 -2.73 -1.01 -12.95
CA ARG A 63 -1.85 -1.85 -13.74
C ARG A 63 -0.40 -1.35 -13.70
N ALA A 64 -0.14 -0.08 -14.01
CA ALA A 64 1.22 0.46 -13.98
C ALA A 64 1.88 0.29 -12.60
N ILE A 65 1.10 0.47 -11.51
CA ILE A 65 1.57 0.18 -10.16
C ILE A 65 1.89 -1.31 -9.96
N ALA A 66 1.04 -2.22 -10.44
CA ALA A 66 1.31 -3.66 -10.35
C ALA A 66 2.58 -4.06 -11.12
N ASP A 67 2.79 -3.48 -12.30
CA ASP A 67 3.95 -3.71 -13.16
C ASP A 67 5.25 -3.20 -12.46
N TRP A 68 5.21 -2.02 -11.84
CA TRP A 68 6.34 -1.51 -11.02
C TRP A 68 6.55 -2.25 -9.70
N GLU A 69 5.48 -2.73 -9.04
CA GLU A 69 5.58 -3.60 -7.86
C GLU A 69 6.20 -4.98 -8.21
N ALA A 70 6.05 -5.44 -9.45
CA ALA A 70 6.71 -6.64 -9.97
C ALA A 70 8.17 -6.40 -10.41
N GLY A 71 8.63 -5.15 -10.42
CA GLY A 71 10.01 -4.77 -10.73
C GLY A 71 10.24 -4.12 -12.10
N GLU A 72 9.19 -3.75 -12.84
CA GLU A 72 9.35 -2.96 -14.07
C GLU A 72 9.93 -1.56 -13.78
N SER A 73 10.74 -1.04 -14.70
CA SER A 73 11.47 0.21 -14.49
C SER A 73 10.58 1.45 -14.55
N LEU A 74 10.61 2.25 -13.49
CA LEU A 74 10.04 3.60 -13.45
C LEU A 74 10.75 4.51 -14.48
N GLY A 75 9.98 5.10 -15.40
CA GLY A 75 10.42 6.21 -16.25
C GLY A 75 10.59 7.51 -15.46
N GLY A 76 11.14 8.56 -16.09
CA GLY A 76 11.50 9.81 -15.40
C GLY A 76 10.35 10.45 -14.61
N ALA A 77 9.20 10.67 -15.25
CA ALA A 77 8.05 11.30 -14.62
C ALA A 77 7.42 10.44 -13.50
N SER A 78 7.32 9.11 -13.68
CA SER A 78 6.80 8.25 -12.62
C SER A 78 7.79 8.10 -11.46
N ARG A 79 9.10 8.05 -11.72
CA ARG A 79 10.13 8.10 -10.66
C ARG A 79 10.05 9.39 -9.86
N GLN A 80 9.97 10.55 -10.51
CA GLN A 80 9.80 11.83 -9.81
C GLN A 80 8.54 11.80 -8.92
N ARG A 81 7.41 11.36 -9.46
CA ARG A 81 6.15 11.28 -8.70
C ARG A 81 6.20 10.29 -7.54
N MET A 82 6.95 9.19 -7.67
CA MET A 82 7.21 8.27 -6.55
C MET A 82 8.08 8.95 -5.47
N THR A 83 9.12 9.70 -5.84
CA THR A 83 9.95 10.46 -4.87
C THR A 83 9.18 11.61 -4.19
N GLU A 84 8.25 12.26 -4.89
CA GLU A 84 7.32 13.23 -4.29
C GLU A 84 6.44 12.57 -3.21
N LEU A 85 5.89 11.40 -3.51
CA LEU A 85 5.09 10.62 -2.57
C LEU A 85 5.91 10.02 -1.42
N GLU A 86 7.17 9.66 -1.65
CA GLU A 86 8.11 9.20 -0.62
C GLU A 86 8.42 10.32 0.39
N ARG A 87 8.69 11.54 -0.08
CA ARG A 87 8.84 12.72 0.79
C ARG A 87 7.56 13.05 1.55
N LEU A 88 6.41 12.98 0.88
CA LEU A 88 5.11 13.20 1.52
C LEU A 88 4.81 12.11 2.57
N HIS A 89 5.26 10.87 2.35
CA HIS A 89 5.15 9.78 3.33
C HIS A 89 6.05 10.04 4.56
N ASP A 90 7.34 10.31 4.33
CA ASP A 90 8.31 10.61 5.40
C ASP A 90 7.82 11.78 6.29
N SER A 91 7.27 12.85 5.70
CA SER A 91 6.73 14.00 6.44
C SER A 91 5.32 13.81 7.01
N LEU A 92 4.49 12.91 6.49
CA LEU A 92 3.24 12.55 7.18
C LEU A 92 3.52 11.65 8.39
N ALA A 93 4.56 10.82 8.33
CA ALA A 93 4.99 9.94 9.41
C ALA A 93 5.65 10.66 10.61
N THR A 94 5.93 11.97 10.54
CA THR A 94 6.34 12.78 11.70
C THR A 94 5.15 13.23 12.56
N VAL A 95 3.97 13.38 11.96
CA VAL A 95 2.76 13.97 12.58
C VAL A 95 1.59 13.00 12.72
N ILE A 96 1.59 11.87 12.00
CA ILE A 96 0.53 10.86 12.00
C ILE A 96 1.18 9.47 12.17
N GLU A 97 0.64 8.67 13.08
CA GLU A 97 1.12 7.30 13.30
C GLU A 97 0.92 6.43 12.04
N PRO A 98 1.97 5.75 11.52
CA PRO A 98 1.93 5.13 10.19
C PRO A 98 0.78 4.14 9.95
N ASP A 99 0.37 3.38 10.97
CA ASP A 99 -0.72 2.40 10.85
C ASP A 99 -2.09 3.08 10.63
N PHE A 100 -2.27 4.32 11.06
CA PHE A 100 -3.48 5.13 10.84
C PHE A 100 -3.44 5.97 9.55
N LEU A 101 -2.28 6.14 8.94
CA LEU A 101 -2.09 7.01 7.77
C LEU A 101 -3.00 6.64 6.58
N GLY A 102 -3.20 5.34 6.35
CA GLY A 102 -4.07 4.81 5.30
C GLY A 102 -5.56 5.03 5.54
N GLU A 103 -5.99 5.14 6.80
CA GLU A 103 -7.36 5.55 7.16
C GLU A 103 -7.50 7.07 7.05
N TRP A 104 -6.57 7.83 7.64
CA TRP A 104 -6.56 9.29 7.62
C TRP A 104 -6.65 9.86 6.20
N LEU A 105 -5.89 9.31 5.24
CA LEU A 105 -5.97 9.70 3.82
C LEU A 105 -7.38 9.59 3.23
N GLN A 106 -8.21 8.69 3.76
CA GLN A 106 -9.55 8.35 3.27
C GLN A 106 -10.68 8.92 4.14
N SER A 107 -10.38 9.53 5.29
CA SER A 107 -11.37 10.16 6.17
C SER A 107 -11.56 11.64 5.82
N PRO A 108 -12.79 12.20 5.92
CA PRO A 108 -13.02 13.64 5.83
C PRO A 108 -12.19 14.42 6.86
N ASN A 109 -11.69 15.59 6.48
CA ASN A 109 -10.93 16.47 7.37
C ASN A 109 -11.39 17.93 7.21
N ASP A 110 -11.77 18.58 8.31
CA ASP A 110 -12.31 19.95 8.30
C ASP A 110 -11.26 21.01 7.94
N ALA A 111 -9.97 20.78 8.22
CA ALA A 111 -8.87 21.61 7.71
C ALA A 111 -8.81 21.62 6.16
N PHE A 112 -9.40 20.61 5.52
CA PHE A 112 -9.55 20.54 4.06
C PHE A 112 -10.94 20.96 3.55
N GLY A 113 -11.85 21.35 4.45
CA GLY A 113 -13.23 21.73 4.13
C GLY A 113 -14.15 20.52 3.96
N GLY A 114 -13.97 19.49 4.80
CA GLY A 114 -14.69 18.21 4.72
C GLY A 114 -14.22 17.28 3.60
N LEU A 115 -13.25 17.69 2.79
CA LEU A 115 -12.61 16.83 1.79
C LEU A 115 -11.70 15.80 2.46
N LYS A 116 -11.55 14.63 1.83
CA LYS A 116 -10.55 13.63 2.23
C LYS A 116 -9.16 14.10 1.77
N PRO A 117 -8.07 13.85 2.54
CA PRO A 117 -6.72 14.22 2.12
C PRO A 117 -6.32 13.61 0.75
N LEU A 118 -6.80 12.39 0.43
CA LEU A 118 -6.66 11.79 -0.89
C LEU A 118 -7.27 12.67 -2.01
N GLU A 119 -8.46 13.21 -1.79
CA GLU A 119 -9.16 14.04 -2.80
C GLU A 119 -8.50 15.40 -2.99
N VAL A 120 -7.85 15.93 -1.94
CA VAL A 120 -7.01 17.13 -2.01
C VAL A 120 -5.81 16.87 -2.93
N ILE A 121 -5.17 15.71 -2.82
CA ILE A 121 -4.02 15.30 -3.65
C ILE A 121 -4.46 14.98 -5.10
N GLU A 122 -5.62 14.34 -5.30
CA GLU A 122 -6.21 14.12 -6.64
C GLU A 122 -6.53 15.43 -7.36
N ARG A 123 -6.95 16.47 -6.62
CA ARG A 123 -7.22 17.82 -7.15
C ARG A 123 -5.96 18.66 -7.36
N GLY A 124 -4.77 18.09 -7.16
CA GLY A 124 -3.48 18.78 -7.27
C GLY A 124 -3.19 19.77 -6.14
N GLN A 125 -4.02 19.84 -5.09
CA GLN A 125 -3.91 20.82 -4.00
C GLN A 125 -2.94 20.34 -2.88
N VAL A 126 -1.86 19.65 -3.25
CA VAL A 126 -0.95 18.97 -2.30
C VAL A 126 -0.31 19.93 -1.28
N ASP A 127 -0.13 21.20 -1.63
CA ASP A 127 0.35 22.26 -0.74
C ASP A 127 -0.53 22.47 0.50
N ARG A 128 -1.83 22.11 0.44
CA ARG A 128 -2.72 22.12 1.61
C ARG A 128 -2.31 21.03 2.61
N ILE A 129 -1.87 19.87 2.13
CA ILE A 129 -1.34 18.79 2.99
C ILE A 129 -0.05 19.26 3.66
N TRP A 130 0.89 19.81 2.88
CA TRP A 130 2.14 20.37 3.40
C TRP A 130 1.92 21.46 4.46
N ARG A 131 0.96 22.37 4.22
CA ARG A 131 0.59 23.39 5.20
C ARG A 131 -0.01 22.81 6.48
N MET A 132 -0.79 21.72 6.39
CA MET A 132 -1.34 21.05 7.56
C MET A 132 -0.24 20.34 8.37
N ILE A 133 0.69 19.63 7.71
CA ILE A 133 1.86 19.02 8.38
C ILE A 133 2.62 20.10 9.17
N TYR A 134 2.96 21.22 8.52
CA TYR A 134 3.65 22.34 9.16
C TYR A 134 2.90 22.91 10.38
N LEU A 135 1.56 23.01 10.34
CA LEU A 135 0.77 23.48 11.48
C LEU A 135 0.80 22.49 12.67
N LEU A 136 0.72 21.19 12.37
CA LEU A 136 0.84 20.13 13.37
C LEU A 136 2.24 20.07 13.98
N GLU A 137 3.30 20.15 13.18
CA GLU A 137 4.70 20.23 13.64
C GLU A 137 4.96 21.49 14.49
N ALA A 138 4.32 22.62 14.15
CA ALA A 138 4.41 23.86 14.92
C ALA A 138 3.56 23.86 16.20
N GLY A 139 2.80 22.80 16.50
CA GLY A 139 1.93 22.71 17.67
C GLY A 139 0.74 23.68 17.65
N VAL A 140 0.37 24.20 16.48
CA VAL A 140 -0.75 25.13 16.31
C VAL A 140 -2.03 24.33 16.07
N PRO A 141 -3.04 24.36 16.97
CA PRO A 141 -4.32 23.71 16.73
C PRO A 141 -5.02 24.39 15.53
N SER A 142 -5.48 23.56 14.58
CA SER A 142 -6.14 23.95 13.33
C SER A 142 -7.65 23.68 13.37
#